data_AF-A0A0K2J923-F1
#
_entry.id   AF-A0A0K2J923-F1
#
_cell.length_a   1.000
_cell.length_b   1.000
_cell.length_c   1.000
_cell.angle_alpha   90.00
_cell.angle_beta   90.00
_cell.angle_gamma   90.00
#
_symmetry.space_group_name_H-M   'P 1'
#
loop_
_entity.id
_entity.type
_entity.pdbx_description
1 polymer ?
#
loop_
_entity_poly.entity_id
_entity_poly.type
_entity_poly.pdbx_seq_one_letter_code
_entity_poly.pdbx_strand_id
1 'polypeptide(L)'
;MKGDKAGKKTGGYLLLEILICLFLFSVVVFIISVFLKRTVMIEKKKSKTQKLEENIHFLTDKISEDISNRDREVFEYEGSMDNFHIKGNYVLFRKDSLFYKLEYTNKKLYISEGVNSLNMGSRTALGEYENLGFKRVDRLLMIIMKNGKDEEVKIINLM
;
A
#
# COMPACT_ATOMS: atom_id res chain seq x y z
N MET A 1 34.43 73.96 43.93
CA MET A 1 34.73 73.21 42.69
C MET A 1 33.90 71.93 42.74
N LYS A 2 32.82 71.80 41.95
CA LYS A 2 32.77 71.11 40.64
C LYS A 2 33.57 69.78 40.66
N GLY A 3 33.02 68.60 40.42
CA GLY A 3 31.69 68.25 39.93
C GLY A 3 31.51 66.72 39.86
N ASP A 4 30.24 66.34 39.96
CA ASP A 4 29.52 65.40 39.10
C ASP A 4 30.18 64.08 38.65
N LYS A 5 29.64 62.96 39.14
CA LYS A 5 29.49 61.72 38.36
C LYS A 5 28.13 61.11 38.64
N ALA A 6 27.13 61.64 37.93
CA ALA A 6 25.79 61.10 37.82
C ALA A 6 25.78 59.58 37.53
N GLY A 7 25.06 58.82 38.35
CA GLY A 7 24.79 57.41 38.15
C GLY A 7 23.98 57.17 36.87
N LYS A 8 24.48 56.27 36.01
CA LYS A 8 23.75 55.79 34.83
C LYS A 8 22.54 54.97 35.28
N LYS A 9 21.33 55.51 35.12
CA LYS A 9 20.06 54.80 35.32
C LYS A 9 19.72 53.98 34.07
N THR A 10 19.94 52.67 34.10
CA THR A 10 19.59 51.70 33.03
C THR A 10 18.25 51.01 33.32
N GLY A 11 17.20 51.76 33.65
CA GLY A 11 15.92 51.21 34.12
C GLY A 11 14.75 51.23 33.11
N GLY A 12 14.95 51.74 31.89
CA GLY A 12 13.86 52.02 30.95
C GLY A 12 13.67 51.06 29.76
N TYR A 13 14.60 50.13 29.54
CA TYR A 13 14.63 49.28 28.32
C TYR A 13 14.05 47.88 28.50
N LEU A 14 13.64 47.52 29.72
CA LEU A 14 13.20 46.17 30.06
C LEU A 14 12.01 45.69 29.21
N LEU A 15 11.06 46.60 28.96
CA LEU A 15 9.86 46.30 28.18
C LEU A 15 10.17 46.09 26.69
N LEU A 16 11.15 46.82 26.16
CA LEU A 16 11.63 46.68 24.79
C LEU A 16 12.37 45.34 24.59
N GLU A 17 13.23 44.96 25.54
CA GLU A 17 13.95 43.68 25.51
C GLU A 17 12.98 42.49 25.56
N ILE A 18 11.96 42.54 26.41
CA ILE A 18 10.92 41.50 26.47
C ILE A 18 10.16 41.42 25.14
N LEU A 19 9.84 42.54 24.51
CA LEU A 19 9.14 42.58 23.22
C LEU A 19 9.99 41.94 22.11
N ILE A 20 11.29 42.26 22.07
CA ILE A 20 12.24 41.69 21.10
C ILE A 20 12.38 40.18 21.32
N CYS A 21 12.49 39.73 22.57
CA CYS A 21 12.55 38.30 22.90
C CYS A 21 11.29 37.55 22.46
N LEU A 22 10.09 38.11 22.70
CA LEU A 22 8.84 37.52 22.24
C LEU A 22 8.75 37.43 20.72
N PHE A 23 9.19 38.48 20.02
CA PHE A 23 9.21 38.49 18.56
C PHE A 23 10.17 37.43 18.00
N LEU A 24 11.38 37.35 18.53
CA LEU A 24 12.37 36.34 18.13
C LEU A 24 11.86 34.92 18.43
N PHE A 25 11.25 34.71 19.60
CA PHE A 25 10.64 33.43 19.96
C PHE A 25 9.52 33.03 19.00
N SER A 26 8.65 33.97 18.62
CA SER A 26 7.58 33.73 17.65
C SER A 26 8.12 33.28 16.29
N VAL A 27 9.17 33.94 15.80
CA VAL A 27 9.84 33.56 14.54
C VAL A 27 10.42 32.14 14.63
N VAL A 28 11.08 31.81 15.73
CA VAL A 28 11.64 30.47 15.94
C VAL A 28 10.55 29.40 15.98
N VAL A 29 9.46 29.61 16.73
CA VAL A 29 8.32 28.68 16.79
C VAL A 29 7.67 28.51 15.42
N PHE A 30 7.55 29.58 14.64
CA PHE A 30 7.01 29.54 13.28
C PHE A 30 7.87 28.65 12.36
N ILE A 31 9.19 28.83 12.39
CA ILE A 31 10.13 28.01 11.62
C ILE A 31 9.99 26.52 11.99
N ILE A 32 10.02 26.20 13.29
CA ILE A 32 9.88 24.83 13.79
C ILE A 32 8.53 24.22 13.37
N SER A 33 7.45 25.00 13.41
CA SER A 33 6.11 24.54 13.01
C SER A 33 6.03 24.15 11.53
N VAL A 34 6.71 24.89 10.65
CA VAL A 34 6.79 24.55 9.22
C VAL A 34 7.51 23.22 9.01
N PHE A 35 8.61 22.98 9.73
CA PHE A 35 9.34 21.71 9.66
C PHE A 35 8.52 20.54 10.19
N LEU A 36 7.90 20.69 11.37
CA LEU A 36 6.99 19.68 11.95
C LEU A 36 5.88 19.30 10.97
N LYS A 37 5.26 20.29 10.32
CA LYS A 37 4.20 20.04 9.33
C LYS A 37 4.69 19.18 8.16
N ARG A 38 5.91 19.39 7.67
CA ARG A 38 6.50 18.56 6.60
C ARG A 38 6.82 17.15 7.10
N THR A 39 7.41 17.00 8.27
CA THR A 39 7.74 15.70 8.86
C THR A 39 6.48 14.85 9.07
N VAL A 40 5.42 15.42 9.66
CA VAL A 40 4.14 14.74 9.86
C VAL A 40 3.52 14.30 8.53
N MET A 41 3.64 15.10 7.47
CA MET A 41 3.14 14.73 6.15
C MET A 41 3.92 13.56 5.54
N ILE A 42 5.23 13.52 5.73
CA ILE A 42 6.11 12.44 5.26
C ILE A 42 5.82 11.15 6.03
N GLU A 43 5.71 11.21 7.36
CA GLU A 43 5.36 10.06 8.19
C GLU A 43 3.99 9.49 7.84
N LYS A 44 2.98 10.35 7.64
CA LYS A 44 1.65 9.91 7.20
C LYS A 44 1.68 9.20 5.85
N LYS A 45 2.46 9.71 4.88
CA LYS A 45 2.65 9.04 3.59
C LYS A 45 3.33 7.69 3.75
N LYS A 46 4.45 7.64 4.49
CA LYS A 46 5.20 6.40 4.74
C LYS A 46 4.35 5.34 5.45
N SER A 47 3.60 5.72 6.48
CA SER A 47 2.71 4.80 7.21
C SER A 47 1.58 4.26 6.32
N LYS A 48 1.01 5.09 5.45
CA LYS A 48 -0.04 4.65 4.51
C LYS A 48 0.51 3.68 3.47
N THR A 49 1.70 3.94 2.94
CA THR A 49 2.39 3.04 2.01
C THR A 49 2.72 1.71 2.68
N GLN A 50 3.27 1.73 3.89
CA GLN A 50 3.61 0.53 4.64
C GLN A 50 2.37 -0.35 4.94
N LYS A 51 1.26 0.25 5.37
CA LYS A 51 0.01 -0.49 5.60
C LYS A 51 -0.57 -1.09 4.31
N LEU A 52 -0.37 -0.42 3.18
CA LEU A 52 -0.80 -0.92 1.87
C LEU A 52 0.06 -2.12 1.46
N GLU A 53 1.38 -2.03 1.62
CA GLU A 53 2.33 -3.11 1.34
C GLU A 53 2.05 -4.35 2.20
N GLU A 54 1.87 -4.18 3.52
CA GLU A 54 1.55 -5.29 4.44
C GLU A 54 0.25 -6.01 4.05
N ASN A 55 -0.79 -5.25 3.69
CA ASN A 55 -2.06 -5.82 3.24
C ASN A 55 -1.90 -6.58 1.91
N ILE A 56 -1.09 -6.06 0.98
CA ILE A 56 -0.81 -6.70 -0.31
C ILE A 56 -0.09 -8.04 -0.12
N HIS A 57 0.96 -8.08 0.70
CA HIS A 57 1.69 -9.32 0.95
C HIS A 57 0.79 -10.37 1.59
N PHE A 58 0.04 -9.99 2.63
CA PHE A 58 -0.91 -10.88 3.30
C PHE A 58 -1.98 -11.44 2.33
N LEU A 59 -2.55 -10.60 1.47
CA LEU A 59 -3.53 -11.04 0.49
C LEU A 59 -2.93 -11.98 -0.55
N THR A 60 -1.71 -11.69 -1.00
CA THR A 60 -1.03 -12.54 -1.97
C THR A 60 -0.67 -13.90 -1.36
N ASP A 61 -0.27 -13.94 -0.09
CA ASP A 61 -0.06 -15.21 0.64
C ASP A 61 -1.35 -16.02 0.74
N LYS A 62 -2.46 -15.37 1.13
CA LYS A 62 -3.76 -16.04 1.20
C LYS A 62 -4.21 -16.60 -0.15
N ILE A 63 -4.06 -15.83 -1.23
CA ILE A 63 -4.35 -16.29 -2.59
C ILE A 63 -3.45 -17.48 -2.96
N SER A 64 -2.18 -17.44 -2.59
CA SER A 64 -1.23 -18.52 -2.86
C SER A 64 -1.65 -19.81 -2.14
N GLU A 65 -2.10 -19.68 -0.90
CA GLU A 65 -2.64 -20.78 -0.11
C GLU A 65 -3.94 -21.34 -0.73
N ASP A 66 -4.88 -20.47 -1.10
CA ASP A 66 -6.15 -20.86 -1.73
C ASP A 66 -5.93 -21.61 -3.06
N ILE A 67 -4.96 -21.17 -3.88
CA ILE A 67 -4.59 -21.84 -5.13
C ILE A 67 -3.90 -23.18 -4.88
N SER A 68 -3.05 -23.26 -3.85
CA SER A 68 -2.34 -24.50 -3.48
C SER A 68 -3.32 -25.56 -2.96
N ASN A 69 -4.33 -25.12 -2.19
CA ASN A 69 -5.35 -25.96 -1.58
C ASN A 69 -6.61 -26.12 -2.45
N ARG A 70 -6.54 -25.77 -3.74
CA ARG A 70 -7.66 -25.88 -4.68
C ARG A 70 -8.12 -27.32 -4.87
N ASP A 71 -9.38 -27.46 -5.31
CA ASP A 71 -9.96 -28.73 -5.71
C ASP A 71 -9.20 -29.30 -6.93
N ARG A 72 -8.93 -30.60 -6.90
CA ARG A 72 -8.19 -31.28 -7.98
C ARG A 72 -9.08 -31.78 -9.12
N GLU A 73 -10.39 -31.72 -8.93
CA GLU A 73 -11.39 -32.08 -9.93
C GLU A 73 -11.24 -31.19 -11.18
N VAL A 74 -11.11 -31.83 -12.33
CA VAL A 74 -10.95 -31.17 -13.63
C VAL A 74 -12.30 -30.64 -14.10
N PHE A 75 -12.32 -29.44 -14.67
CA PHE A 75 -13.51 -28.86 -15.28
C PHE A 75 -13.22 -28.25 -16.64
N GLU A 76 -14.24 -28.20 -17.49
CA GLU A 76 -14.14 -27.54 -18.78
C GLU A 76 -14.25 -26.03 -18.61
N TYR A 77 -13.31 -25.32 -19.21
CA TYR A 77 -13.40 -23.87 -19.35
C TYR A 77 -12.83 -23.44 -20.70
N GLU A 78 -13.66 -22.75 -21.47
CA GLU A 78 -13.33 -22.21 -22.80
C GLU A 78 -12.63 -23.23 -23.73
N GLY A 79 -13.07 -24.49 -23.71
CA GLY A 79 -12.56 -25.56 -24.56
C GLY A 79 -11.28 -26.24 -24.04
N SER A 80 -10.87 -25.97 -22.81
CA SER A 80 -9.77 -26.67 -22.13
C SER A 80 -10.26 -27.42 -20.89
N MET A 81 -9.71 -28.63 -20.67
CA MET A 81 -10.01 -29.48 -19.51
C MET A 81 -8.82 -29.45 -18.55
N ASP A 82 -8.93 -28.67 -17.49
CA ASP A 82 -7.95 -28.62 -16.39
C ASP A 82 -8.67 -28.24 -15.08
N ASN A 83 -8.01 -28.41 -13.93
CA ASN A 83 -8.51 -27.92 -12.63
C ASN A 83 -8.08 -26.47 -12.33
N PHE A 84 -7.28 -25.88 -13.24
CA PHE A 84 -6.72 -24.54 -13.09
C PHE A 84 -6.51 -23.87 -14.44
N HIS A 85 -7.12 -22.71 -14.64
CA HIS A 85 -7.15 -22.01 -15.92
C HIS A 85 -6.53 -20.62 -15.78
N ILE A 86 -5.69 -20.24 -16.74
CA ILE A 86 -5.15 -18.87 -16.86
C ILE A 86 -5.47 -18.34 -18.23
N LYS A 87 -6.03 -17.13 -18.31
CA LYS A 87 -6.20 -16.43 -19.57
C LYS A 87 -5.98 -14.93 -19.40
N GLY A 88 -4.93 -14.43 -20.06
CA GLY A 88 -4.56 -13.02 -20.03
C GLY A 88 -4.36 -12.50 -18.61
N ASN A 89 -5.29 -11.67 -18.16
CA ASN A 89 -5.26 -10.98 -16.87
C ASN A 89 -6.06 -11.68 -15.77
N TYR A 90 -6.55 -12.91 -15.99
CA TYR A 90 -7.31 -13.63 -14.98
C TYR A 90 -6.91 -15.10 -14.83
N VAL A 91 -7.23 -15.62 -13.65
CA VAL A 91 -7.06 -17.00 -13.22
C VAL A 91 -8.41 -17.52 -12.73
N LEU A 92 -8.73 -18.77 -13.05
CA LEU A 92 -9.93 -19.45 -12.60
C LEU A 92 -9.58 -20.81 -12.02
N PHE A 93 -10.06 -21.08 -10.81
CA PHE A 93 -9.86 -22.34 -10.10
C PHE A 93 -11.08 -22.66 -9.25
N ARG A 94 -11.14 -23.88 -8.70
CA ARG A 94 -12.21 -24.31 -7.80
C ARG A 94 -11.65 -24.62 -6.43
N LYS A 95 -12.35 -24.26 -5.37
CA LYS A 95 -11.99 -24.58 -3.98
C LYS A 95 -13.27 -24.76 -3.19
N ASP A 96 -13.36 -25.78 -2.35
CA ASP A 96 -14.53 -26.06 -1.52
C ASP A 96 -15.81 -26.15 -2.38
N SER A 97 -15.70 -26.74 -3.57
CA SER A 97 -16.76 -26.85 -4.58
C SER A 97 -17.23 -25.55 -5.24
N LEU A 98 -16.63 -24.40 -4.92
CA LEU A 98 -16.96 -23.09 -5.49
C LEU A 98 -15.90 -22.63 -6.49
N PHE A 99 -16.31 -21.91 -7.52
CA PHE A 99 -15.41 -21.31 -8.49
C PHE A 99 -14.91 -19.97 -8.00
N TYR A 100 -13.61 -19.77 -8.07
CA TYR A 100 -12.92 -18.52 -7.76
C TYR A 100 -12.24 -17.98 -9.00
N LYS A 101 -12.54 -16.74 -9.33
CA LYS A 101 -11.89 -16.00 -10.40
C LYS A 101 -11.12 -14.81 -9.83
N LEU A 102 -9.81 -14.80 -10.09
CA LEU A 102 -8.94 -13.66 -9.83
C LEU A 102 -8.76 -12.88 -11.13
N GLU A 103 -9.09 -11.59 -11.14
CA GLU A 103 -9.04 -10.76 -12.35
C GLU A 103 -8.31 -9.45 -12.05
N TYR A 104 -7.24 -9.17 -12.79
CA TYR A 104 -6.52 -7.90 -12.71
C TYR A 104 -7.03 -6.92 -13.77
N THR A 105 -7.67 -5.84 -13.34
CA THR A 105 -8.16 -4.80 -14.26
C THR A 105 -8.13 -3.43 -13.58
N ASN A 106 -7.97 -2.35 -14.35
CA ASN A 106 -7.94 -0.98 -13.84
C ASN A 106 -6.98 -0.77 -12.66
N LYS A 107 -5.79 -1.38 -12.72
CA LYS A 107 -4.77 -1.36 -11.65
C LYS A 107 -5.22 -1.98 -10.32
N LYS A 108 -6.23 -2.84 -10.34
CA LYS A 108 -6.76 -3.52 -9.16
C LYS A 108 -6.89 -5.02 -9.41
N LEU A 109 -6.54 -5.80 -8.40
CA LEU A 109 -6.82 -7.22 -8.36
C LEU A 109 -8.20 -7.44 -7.72
N TYR A 110 -9.07 -8.13 -8.42
CA TYR A 110 -10.39 -8.50 -7.95
C TYR A 110 -10.48 -10.01 -7.73
N ILE A 111 -11.28 -10.42 -6.77
CA ILE A 111 -11.76 -11.79 -6.63
C ILE A 111 -13.28 -11.82 -6.79
N SER A 112 -13.77 -12.84 -7.48
CA SER A 112 -15.19 -13.16 -7.56
C SER A 112 -15.38 -14.65 -7.31
N GLU A 113 -16.45 -14.98 -6.61
CA GLU A 113 -16.85 -16.34 -6.29
C GLU A 113 -18.16 -16.67 -7.00
N GLY A 114 -18.30 -17.90 -7.50
CA GLY A 114 -19.51 -18.36 -8.15
C GLY A 114 -19.73 -19.86 -7.98
N VAL A 115 -20.99 -20.28 -8.05
CA VAL A 115 -21.34 -21.71 -8.12
C VAL A 115 -21.07 -22.32 -9.51
N ASN A 116 -20.86 -21.48 -10.53
CA ASN A 116 -20.55 -21.91 -11.90
C ASN A 116 -19.44 -21.00 -12.49
N SER A 117 -18.52 -21.59 -13.26
CA SER A 117 -17.46 -20.90 -13.99
C SER A 117 -17.96 -19.78 -14.93
N LEU A 118 -19.19 -19.88 -15.43
CA LEU A 118 -19.82 -18.91 -16.32
C LEU A 118 -20.59 -17.81 -15.58
N ASN A 119 -21.01 -18.05 -14.34
CA ASN A 119 -21.82 -17.10 -13.56
C ASN A 119 -21.14 -16.81 -12.22
N MET A 120 -20.24 -15.83 -12.28
CA MET A 120 -19.53 -15.31 -11.11
C MET A 120 -20.40 -14.31 -10.38
N GLY A 121 -20.36 -14.35 -9.06
CA GLY A 121 -20.96 -13.34 -8.19
C GLY A 121 -20.21 -12.00 -8.22
N SER A 122 -20.49 -11.18 -7.22
CA SER A 122 -19.93 -9.83 -7.08
C SER A 122 -18.40 -9.84 -7.04
N ARG A 123 -17.80 -8.81 -7.65
CA ARG A 123 -16.35 -8.59 -7.61
C ARG A 123 -15.98 -7.86 -6.32
N THR A 124 -15.05 -8.44 -5.57
CA THR A 124 -14.44 -7.83 -4.38
C THR A 124 -13.03 -7.38 -4.73
N ALA A 125 -12.69 -6.12 -4.49
CA ALA A 125 -11.34 -5.64 -4.69
C ALA A 125 -10.42 -6.17 -3.58
N LEU A 126 -9.33 -6.84 -3.97
CA LEU A 126 -8.32 -7.33 -3.04
C LEU A 126 -7.25 -6.26 -2.82
N GLY A 127 -6.68 -5.70 -3.89
CA GLY A 127 -5.60 -4.72 -3.76
C GLY A 127 -5.37 -3.90 -5.02
N GLU A 128 -4.60 -2.83 -4.87
CA GLU A 128 -4.17 -1.98 -5.99
C GLU A 128 -2.71 -2.31 -6.34
N TYR A 129 -2.44 -2.53 -7.63
CA TYR A 129 -1.13 -2.91 -8.14
C TYR A 129 -0.85 -2.12 -9.42
N GLU A 130 0.35 -1.54 -9.56
CA GLU A 130 0.70 -0.81 -10.79
C GLU A 130 0.73 -1.73 -12.01
N ASN A 131 1.27 -2.94 -11.84
CA ASN A 131 1.17 -4.02 -12.81
C ASN A 131 1.08 -5.37 -12.09
N LEU A 132 0.23 -6.26 -12.60
CA LEU A 132 0.09 -7.63 -12.11
C LEU A 132 -0.15 -8.57 -13.28
N GLY A 133 0.64 -9.64 -13.36
CA GLY A 133 0.55 -10.64 -14.41
C GLY A 133 0.53 -12.06 -13.87
N PHE A 134 -0.22 -12.92 -14.54
CA PHE A 134 -0.26 -14.36 -14.27
C PHE A 134 0.41 -15.10 -15.43
N LYS A 135 1.33 -16.01 -15.10
CA LYS A 135 2.01 -16.83 -16.10
C LYS A 135 2.11 -18.27 -15.61
N ARG A 136 1.72 -19.22 -16.46
CA ARG A 136 1.98 -20.65 -16.21
C ARG A 136 3.30 -21.05 -16.85
N VAL A 137 4.13 -21.75 -16.09
CA VAL A 137 5.34 -22.41 -16.59
C VAL A 137 5.28 -23.85 -16.09
N ASP A 138 4.93 -24.78 -16.99
CA ASP A 138 4.68 -26.18 -16.66
C ASP A 138 3.66 -26.33 -15.49
N ARG A 139 4.12 -26.82 -14.33
CA ARG A 139 3.31 -27.01 -13.11
C ARG A 139 3.43 -25.85 -12.14
N LEU A 140 3.99 -24.72 -12.54
CA LEU A 140 4.16 -23.55 -11.71
C LEU A 140 3.27 -22.40 -12.20
N LEU A 141 2.62 -21.74 -11.26
CA LEU A 141 2.03 -20.43 -11.47
C LEU A 141 3.02 -19.38 -10.97
N MET A 142 3.37 -18.45 -11.85
CA MET A 142 4.10 -17.24 -11.52
C MET A 142 3.12 -16.07 -11.46
N ILE A 143 3.06 -15.41 -10.30
CA ILE A 143 2.38 -14.13 -10.11
C ILE A 143 3.46 -13.07 -10.07
N ILE A 144 3.48 -12.23 -11.10
CA ILE A 144 4.47 -11.16 -11.26
C ILE A 144 3.78 -9.86 -10.86
N MET A 145 4.28 -9.20 -9.82
CA MET A 145 3.73 -7.97 -9.27
C MET A 145 4.78 -6.87 -9.40
N LYS A 146 4.38 -5.72 -9.91
CA LYS A 146 5.24 -4.54 -10.02
C LYS A 146 4.62 -3.37 -9.28
N ASN A 147 5.38 -2.79 -8.36
CA ASN A 147 5.04 -1.56 -7.65
C ASN A 147 6.25 -0.60 -7.73
N GLY A 148 6.18 0.36 -8.66
CA GLY A 148 7.23 1.33 -8.88
C GLY A 148 8.50 0.69 -9.46
N LYS A 149 9.59 0.71 -8.68
CA LYS A 149 10.88 0.12 -9.05
C LYS A 149 11.03 -1.33 -8.61
N ASP A 150 10.18 -1.78 -7.69
CA ASP A 150 10.27 -3.10 -7.12
C ASP A 150 9.38 -4.07 -7.92
N GLU A 151 9.97 -5.20 -8.28
CA GLU A 151 9.30 -6.31 -8.95
C GLU A 151 9.40 -7.53 -8.04
N GLU A 152 8.24 -8.07 -7.66
CA GLU A 152 8.12 -9.25 -6.83
C GLU A 152 7.50 -10.37 -7.67
N VAL A 153 8.09 -11.56 -7.58
CA VAL A 153 7.59 -12.75 -8.26
C VAL A 153 7.26 -13.80 -7.21
N LYS A 154 5.97 -14.15 -7.10
CA LYS A 154 5.55 -15.32 -6.32
C LYS A 154 5.38 -16.52 -7.23
N ILE A 155 5.85 -17.65 -6.75
CA ILE A 155 5.79 -18.94 -7.44
C ILE A 155 4.93 -19.89 -6.61
N ILE A 156 3.89 -20.43 -7.23
CA ILE A 156 2.96 -21.36 -6.60
C ILE A 156 3.03 -22.69 -7.35
N ASN A 157 3.17 -23.79 -6.62
CA ASN A 157 3.13 -25.12 -7.20
C ASN A 157 1.69 -25.53 -7.47
N LEU A 158 1.41 -25.92 -8.71
CA LEU A 158 0.10 -26.42 -9.15
C LEU A 158 -0.02 -27.94 -9.01
N MET A 159 1.02 -28.67 -8.57
CA MET A 159 0.90 -30.09 -8.20
C MET A 159 -0.02 -30.31 -7.02
#